data_AF-A0A257TIW8-F1
#
_entry.id   AF-A0A257TIW8-F1
#
_cell.length_a   1.000
_cell.length_b   1.000
_cell.length_c   1.000
_cell.angle_alpha   90.00
_cell.angle_beta   90.00
_cell.angle_gamma   90.00
#
_symmetry.space_group_name_H-M   'P 1'
#
loop_
_entity.id
_entity.type
_entity.pdbx_description
1 polymer ?
#
loop_
_entity_poly.entity_id
_entity_poly.type
_entity_poly.pdbx_seq_one_letter_code
_entity_poly.pdbx_strand_id
1 'polypeptide(L)'
;MILGALGTERLTPEHLAAAMRFSPHIIGWGDGGPALASSLVPPYNDHHVTAEHIELVHSHGLKAWVWTVDEPARARELIDWQVDGLITNVPGAIKPIVEGRRQQAELRP
;
A
#
# COMPACT_ATOMS: atom_id res chain seq x y z
N MET A 1 -13.00 8.79 6.54
CA MET A 1 -11.78 8.81 7.37
C MET A 1 -10.75 7.87 6.77
N ILE A 2 -9.45 8.19 6.87
CA ILE A 2 -8.35 7.30 6.50
C ILE A 2 -7.89 6.57 7.75
N LEU A 3 -7.81 5.25 7.71
CA LEU A 3 -7.24 4.46 8.80
C LEU A 3 -5.94 3.83 8.31
N GLY A 4 -4.82 4.41 8.75
CA GLY A 4 -3.48 3.96 8.41
C GLY A 4 -2.76 3.26 9.58
N ALA A 5 -1.64 2.60 9.27
CA ALA A 5 -0.73 1.93 10.20
C ALA A 5 -1.40 0.80 10.98
N LEU A 6 -2.24 0.02 10.28
CA LEU A 6 -2.99 -1.08 10.88
C LEU A 6 -2.15 -2.31 11.20
N GLY A 7 -0.86 -2.34 10.83
CA GLY A 7 0.09 -3.36 11.26
C GLY A 7 1.36 -3.43 10.42
N THR A 8 2.35 -4.15 10.93
CA THR A 8 3.62 -4.51 10.26
C THR A 8 3.64 -5.96 9.76
N GLU A 9 2.56 -6.72 10.01
CA GLU A 9 2.42 -8.13 9.64
C GLU A 9 1.62 -8.31 8.33
N ARG A 10 1.21 -9.55 8.02
CA ARG A 10 0.33 -9.86 6.90
C ARG A 10 -1.07 -9.25 7.16
N LEU A 11 -1.66 -8.57 6.18
CA LEU A 11 -3.04 -8.11 6.28
C LEU A 11 -3.97 -9.34 6.27
N THR A 12 -4.89 -9.43 7.23
CA THR A 12 -5.84 -10.56 7.34
C THR A 12 -7.29 -10.07 7.33
N PRO A 13 -8.27 -10.95 7.05
CA PRO A 13 -9.69 -10.60 7.14
C PRO A 13 -10.10 -10.06 8.52
N GLU A 14 -9.48 -10.56 9.60
CA GLU A 14 -9.77 -10.10 10.97
C GLU A 14 -9.31 -8.65 11.18
N HIS A 15 -8.13 -8.28 10.67
CA HIS A 15 -7.65 -6.90 10.68
C HIS A 15 -8.64 -5.97 9.96
N LEU A 16 -9.15 -6.41 8.81
CA LEU A 16 -10.11 -5.64 8.04
C LEU A 16 -11.46 -5.50 8.75
N ALA A 17 -11.97 -6.59 9.33
CA ALA A 17 -13.20 -6.57 10.13
C ALA A 17 -13.10 -5.62 11.34
N ALA A 18 -11.95 -5.60 12.02
CA ALA A 18 -11.68 -4.67 13.11
C ALA A 18 -11.66 -3.22 12.62
N ALA A 19 -11.00 -2.94 11.49
CA ALA A 19 -10.97 -1.63 10.88
C ALA A 19 -12.36 -1.14 10.46
N MET A 20 -13.22 -2.02 9.94
CA MET A 20 -14.57 -1.68 9.50
C MET A 20 -15.48 -1.11 10.61
N ARG A 21 -15.18 -1.36 11.89
CA ARG A 21 -15.88 -0.76 13.03
C ARG A 21 -15.77 0.77 13.07
N PHE A 22 -14.79 1.32 12.36
CA PHE A 22 -14.53 2.75 12.25
C PHE A 22 -15.03 3.35 10.92
N SER A 23 -15.68 2.53 10.07
CA SER A 23 -16.17 2.91 8.73
C SER A 23 -15.14 3.69 7.90
N PRO A 24 -13.91 3.17 7.71
CA PRO A 24 -12.90 3.83 6.90
C PRO A 24 -13.31 3.84 5.43
N HIS A 25 -12.76 4.78 4.67
CA HIS A 25 -12.83 4.77 3.20
C HIS A 25 -11.51 4.33 2.56
N ILE A 26 -10.42 4.44 3.31
CA ILE A 26 -9.06 4.10 2.88
C ILE A 26 -8.43 3.28 4.01
N ILE A 27 -7.84 2.15 3.62
CA ILE A 27 -6.98 1.34 4.47
C ILE A 27 -5.55 1.56 4.05
N GLY A 28 -4.75 1.96 5.02
CA GLY A 28 -3.34 2.17 4.87
C GLY A 28 -2.53 1.05 5.51
N TRP A 29 -1.60 0.47 4.75
CA TRP A 29 -0.66 -0.54 5.24
C TRP A 29 0.77 -0.08 5.03
N GLY A 30 1.63 -0.27 6.03
CA GLY A 30 3.02 0.14 5.92
C GLY A 30 3.92 -0.38 7.03
N ASP A 31 5.22 -0.21 6.79
CA ASP A 31 6.40 -0.65 7.55
C ASP A 31 6.51 -0.17 9.02
N GLY A 32 5.47 0.43 9.60
CA GLY A 32 5.51 1.02 10.93
C GLY A 32 6.27 2.35 11.04
N GLY A 33 6.96 2.79 9.97
CA GLY A 33 7.74 4.03 9.90
C GLY A 33 8.82 4.18 10.98
N PRO A 34 9.68 5.21 10.89
CA PRO A 34 10.71 5.49 11.89
C PRO A 34 10.15 5.80 13.29
N ALA A 35 8.84 6.07 13.42
CA ALA A 35 8.20 6.30 14.72
C ALA A 35 8.09 5.02 15.58
N LEU A 36 8.19 3.83 14.99
CA LEU A 36 8.28 2.54 15.69
C LEU A 36 9.70 1.96 15.69
N ALA A 37 10.69 2.67 15.13
CA ALA A 37 12.09 2.27 15.07
C ALA A 37 12.82 2.43 16.43
N SER A 38 12.14 2.12 17.54
CA SER A 38 12.80 1.92 18.83
C SER A 38 13.50 0.55 18.83
N SER A 39 14.67 0.54 18.19
CA SER A 39 15.87 -0.25 18.49
C SER A 39 15.82 -1.78 18.72
N LEU A 40 14.75 -2.52 18.41
CA LEU A 40 14.75 -4.00 18.55
C LEU A 40 14.11 -4.78 17.38
N VAL A 41 13.67 -4.12 16.31
CA VAL A 41 13.03 -4.79 15.17
C VAL A 41 13.84 -4.48 13.89
N PRO A 42 14.30 -5.49 13.13
CA PRO A 42 15.02 -5.26 11.88
C PRO A 42 14.15 -4.49 10.86
N PRO A 43 14.76 -3.79 9.89
CA PRO A 43 14.03 -2.98 8.91
C PRO A 43 13.23 -3.91 7.98
N TYR A 44 11.90 -3.92 8.10
CA TYR A 44 11.05 -4.79 7.27
C TYR A 44 10.04 -3.98 6.45
N ASN A 45 10.54 -3.57 5.28
CA ASN A 45 9.97 -3.62 3.93
C ASN A 45 8.43 -3.70 3.73
N ASP A 46 7.94 -2.77 2.92
CA ASP A 46 6.68 -2.79 2.13
C ASP A 46 6.39 -4.10 1.36
N HIS A 47 7.32 -5.06 1.33
CA HIS A 47 7.20 -6.39 0.74
C HIS A 47 6.12 -7.29 1.39
N HIS A 48 5.56 -6.94 2.55
CA HIS A 48 4.47 -7.73 3.15
C HIS A 48 3.11 -7.52 2.46
N VAL A 49 2.94 -6.44 1.70
CA VAL A 49 1.74 -6.27 0.86
C VAL A 49 1.81 -7.25 -0.30
N THR A 50 0.71 -7.94 -0.60
CA THR A 50 0.62 -8.86 -1.74
C THR A 50 -0.56 -8.45 -2.59
N ALA A 51 -0.65 -9.00 -3.81
CA ALA A 51 -1.83 -8.80 -4.65
C ALA A 51 -3.12 -9.21 -3.91
N GLU A 52 -3.10 -10.33 -3.17
CA GLU A 52 -4.28 -10.80 -2.43
C GLU A 52 -4.73 -9.82 -1.34
N HIS A 53 -3.80 -9.09 -0.72
CA HIS A 53 -4.16 -8.06 0.25
C HIS A 53 -4.91 -6.90 -0.41
N ILE A 54 -4.46 -6.46 -1.59
CA ILE A 54 -5.11 -5.38 -2.33
C ILE A 54 -6.50 -5.82 -2.79
N GLU A 55 -6.62 -7.03 -3.34
CA GLU A 55 -7.91 -7.63 -3.71
C GLU A 55 -8.86 -7.74 -2.50
N LEU A 56 -8.35 -8.16 -1.35
CA LEU A 56 -9.13 -8.25 -0.12
C LEU A 56 -9.67 -6.87 0.31
N VAL A 57 -8.84 -5.83 0.28
CA VAL A 57 -9.28 -4.45 0.57
C VAL A 57 -10.35 -4.00 -0.42
N HIS A 58 -10.12 -4.21 -1.73
CA HIS A 58 -11.06 -3.84 -2.79
C HIS A 58 -12.40 -4.58 -2.68
N SER A 59 -12.39 -5.87 -2.31
CA SER A 59 -13.61 -6.66 -2.12
C SER A 59 -14.53 -6.12 -1.02
N HIS A 60 -13.98 -5.29 -0.12
CA HIS A 60 -14.74 -4.61 0.93
C HIS A 60 -15.15 -3.17 0.53
N GLY A 61 -14.93 -2.77 -0.73
CA GLY A 61 -15.25 -1.44 -1.24
C GLY A 61 -14.31 -0.34 -0.70
N LEU A 62 -13.15 -0.74 -0.18
CA LEU A 62 -12.15 0.17 0.39
C LEU A 62 -11.03 0.43 -0.61
N LYS A 63 -10.28 1.52 -0.39
CA LYS A 63 -9.06 1.83 -1.14
C LYS A 63 -7.81 1.40 -0.39
N ALA A 64 -6.83 0.83 -1.08
CA ALA A 64 -5.56 0.36 -0.53
C ALA A 64 -4.46 1.40 -0.75
N TRP A 65 -3.88 1.91 0.32
CA TRP A 65 -2.72 2.82 0.28
C TRP A 65 -1.50 2.19 0.95
N VAL A 66 -0.33 2.36 0.35
CA VAL A 66 0.94 1.78 0.85
C VAL A 66 1.98 2.87 1.10
N TRP A 67 2.71 2.76 2.21
CA TRP A 67 3.91 3.54 2.52
C TRP A 67 4.98 2.69 3.23
N THR A 68 6.24 3.10 3.28
CA THR A 68 6.87 4.06 2.35
C THR A 68 7.57 3.26 1.25
N VAL A 69 7.20 3.48 -0.01
CA VAL A 69 7.70 2.70 -1.14
C VAL A 69 8.79 3.47 -1.84
N ASP A 70 10.04 3.18 -1.51
CA ASP A 70 11.20 3.85 -2.09
C ASP A 70 11.87 3.05 -3.21
N GLU A 71 11.59 1.74 -3.29
CA GLU A 71 12.14 0.89 -4.35
C GLU A 71 11.31 0.94 -5.65
N PRO A 72 11.88 1.35 -6.79
CA PRO A 72 11.14 1.45 -8.06
C PRO A 72 10.61 0.11 -8.58
N ALA A 73 11.31 -0.99 -8.30
CA ALA A 73 10.83 -2.33 -8.65
C ALA A 73 9.54 -2.66 -7.89
N ARG A 74 9.54 -2.38 -6.58
CA ARG A 74 8.40 -2.61 -5.71
C ARG A 74 7.21 -1.70 -6.04
N ALA A 75 7.46 -0.44 -6.37
CA ALA A 75 6.43 0.47 -6.86
C ALA A 75 5.74 -0.08 -8.12
N ARG A 76 6.49 -0.67 -9.07
CA ARG A 76 5.88 -1.32 -10.25
C ARG A 76 4.93 -2.43 -9.84
N GLU A 77 5.36 -3.35 -8.98
CA GLU A 77 4.51 -4.46 -8.51
C GLU A 77 3.20 -3.96 -7.90
N LEU A 78 3.27 -2.98 -6.98
CA LEU A 78 2.10 -2.45 -6.30
C LEU A 78 1.15 -1.73 -7.28
N ILE A 79 1.69 -0.97 -8.24
CA ILE A 79 0.89 -0.31 -9.28
C ILE A 79 0.27 -1.35 -10.21
N ASP A 80 1.01 -2.41 -10.56
CA ASP A 80 0.53 -3.51 -11.38
C ASP A 80 -0.66 -4.22 -10.69
N TRP A 81 -0.61 -4.36 -9.37
CA TRP A 81 -1.70 -4.87 -8.53
C TRP A 81 -2.79 -3.84 -8.23
N GLN A 82 -2.77 -2.67 -8.87
CA GLN A 82 -3.79 -1.63 -8.77
C GLN A 82 -3.94 -1.02 -7.37
N VAL A 83 -2.83 -0.79 -6.66
CA VAL A 83 -2.85 0.00 -5.43
C VAL A 83 -3.44 1.40 -5.69
N ASP A 84 -4.29 1.91 -4.80
CA ASP A 84 -4.97 3.20 -4.97
C ASP A 84 -4.10 4.40 -4.57
N GLY A 85 -3.07 4.16 -3.77
CA GLY A 85 -2.17 5.21 -3.28
C GLY A 85 -0.82 4.65 -2.88
N LEU A 86 0.24 5.37 -3.25
CA LEU A 86 1.61 5.06 -2.92
C LEU A 86 2.28 6.31 -2.38
N ILE A 87 2.88 6.20 -1.21
CA ILE A 87 3.65 7.26 -0.56
C ILE A 87 5.13 6.88 -0.63
N THR A 88 5.98 7.81 -1.05
CA THR A 88 7.41 7.59 -1.31
C THR A 88 8.23 8.81 -0.87
N ASN A 89 9.46 8.58 -0.41
CA ASN A 89 10.46 9.62 -0.17
C ASN A 89 11.19 10.01 -1.46
N VAL A 90 11.08 9.21 -2.54
CA VAL A 90 11.81 9.39 -3.80
C VAL A 90 10.87 9.60 -5.00
N PRO A 91 9.99 10.62 -4.99
CA PRO A 91 8.97 10.81 -6.01
C PRO A 91 9.53 10.96 -7.43
N GLY A 92 10.76 11.49 -7.58
CA GLY A 92 11.42 11.60 -8.88
C GLY A 92 11.70 10.25 -9.55
N ALA A 93 11.98 9.20 -8.75
CA ALA A 93 12.21 7.85 -9.26
C ALA A 93 10.90 7.10 -9.54
N ILE A 94 9.83 7.42 -8.82
CA ILE A 94 8.53 6.72 -8.94
C ILE A 94 7.62 7.34 -10.00
N LYS A 95 7.64 8.66 -10.18
CA LYS A 95 6.76 9.38 -11.10
C LYS A 95 6.73 8.79 -12.54
N PRO A 96 7.88 8.45 -13.18
CA PRO A 96 7.87 7.88 -14.53
C PRO A 96 7.13 6.53 -14.61
N ILE A 97 7.11 5.75 -13.53
CA ILE A 97 6.42 4.46 -13.47
C ILE A 97 4.91 4.68 -13.50
N VAL A 98 4.40 5.61 -12.69
CA VAL A 98 2.98 5.95 -12.63
C VAL A 98 2.50 6.49 -13.97
N GLU A 99 3.27 7.39 -14.58
CA GLU A 99 2.95 7.98 -15.89
C GLU A 99 2.93 6.91 -17.00
N GLY A 100 3.91 6.01 -17.02
CA GLY A 100 3.95 4.91 -17.98
C GLY A 100 2.73 3.98 -17.88
N ARG A 101 2.30 3.64 -16.66
CA ARG A 101 1.11 2.81 -16.42
C ARG A 101 -0.18 3.51 -16.84
N ARG A 102 -0.30 4.81 -16.59
CA ARG A 102 -1.46 5.60 -17.03
C ARG A 102 -1.60 5.61 -18.55
N GLN A 103 -0.50 5.88 -19.26
CA GLN A 103 -0.49 5.88 -20.72
C GLN A 103 -0.88 4.51 -21.29
N GLN A 104 -0.41 3.42 -20.70
CA GLN A 104 -0.79 2.06 -21.08
C GLN A 104 -2.29 1.78 -20.89
N ALA A 105 -2.88 2.28 -19.80
CA ALA A 105 -4.32 2.13 -19.55
C ALA A 105 -5.16 2.91 -20.56
N GLU A 106 -4.73 4.12 -20.94
CA GLU A 106 -5.40 4.96 -21.95
C GLU A 106 -5.33 4.36 -23.37
N LEU A 107 -4.35 3.49 -23.65
CA LEU A 107 -4.17 2.82 -24.94
C LEU A 107 -4.91 1.49 -25.07
N ARG A 108 -5.54 0.99 -24.01
CA ARG A 108 -6.25 -0.30 -24.01
C ARG A 108 -7.72 -0.05 -24.40
N PRO A 109 -8.21 -0.60 -25.53
CA PRO A 109 -9.55 -0.34 -26.07
C PRO A 109 -10.69 -0.94 -25.22
#